data_AF-A0A177JSB6-F1
#
_entry.id   AF-A0A177JSB6-F1
#
_cell.length_a   1.000
_cell.length_b   1.000
_cell.length_c   1.000
_cell.angle_alpha   90.00
_cell.angle_beta   90.00
_cell.angle_gamma   90.00
#
_symmetry.space_group_name_H-M   'P 1'
#
loop_
_entity.id
_entity.type
_entity.pdbx_description
1 polymer ?
#
loop_
_entity_poly.entity_id
_entity_poly.type
_entity_poly.pdbx_seq_one_letter_code
_entity_poly.pdbx_strand_id
1 'polypeptide(L)'
;MDSLPPLLRTVFLLHRVDELGYNEIGRRLTIPITAVQACLSEALLAIDAALDGRPHSPRQREPIIGAEQRLRKRHRRYCARRLRHVGIILPIPWDDSADDDVTVLRSLVNALPDRAFETGFLTLVDNRDIDEIARRKGLSRWDMMRRVLLASAHLAWRPMTFGEWLAEVVRRRAR
;
A
#
# COMPACT_ATOMS: atom_id res chain seq x y z
N MET A 1 -8.30 -2.45 -14.45
CA MET A 1 -7.08 -1.65 -14.12
C MET A 1 -6.41 -2.10 -12.83
N ASP A 2 -7.15 -2.61 -11.83
CA ASP A 2 -6.56 -3.04 -10.55
C ASP A 2 -5.66 -4.30 -10.62
N SER A 3 -5.62 -4.95 -11.78
CA SER A 3 -4.71 -6.07 -12.07
C SER A 3 -3.29 -5.64 -12.43
N LEU A 4 -3.05 -4.37 -12.76
CA LEU A 4 -1.72 -3.89 -13.11
C LEU A 4 -0.87 -3.66 -11.87
N PRO A 5 0.43 -4.01 -11.90
CA PRO A 5 1.37 -3.61 -10.86
C PRO A 5 1.33 -2.09 -10.61
N PRO A 6 1.44 -1.63 -9.34
CA PRO A 6 1.24 -0.23 -9.00
C PRO A 6 2.10 0.76 -9.79
N LEU A 7 3.35 0.41 -10.07
CA LEU A 7 4.26 1.26 -10.85
C LEU A 7 3.79 1.40 -12.31
N LEU A 8 3.44 0.28 -12.97
CA LEU A 8 2.95 0.27 -14.35
C LEU A 8 1.66 1.09 -14.46
N ARG A 9 0.70 0.84 -13.56
CA ARG A 9 -0.56 1.60 -13.48
C ARG A 9 -0.31 3.09 -13.31
N THR A 10 0.58 3.46 -12.41
CA THR A 10 0.93 4.87 -12.15
C THR A 10 1.52 5.52 -13.40
N VAL A 11 2.54 4.91 -14.01
CA VAL A 11 3.17 5.48 -15.21
C VAL A 11 2.18 5.59 -16.37
N PHE A 12 1.34 4.58 -16.57
CA PHE A 12 0.31 4.59 -17.61
C PHE A 12 -0.67 5.74 -17.42
N LEU A 13 -1.22 5.92 -16.21
CA LEU A 13 -2.18 7.00 -15.92
C LEU A 13 -1.53 8.37 -16.07
N LEU A 14 -0.30 8.57 -15.59
CA LEU A 14 0.41 9.84 -15.74
C LEU A 14 0.64 10.22 -17.20
N HIS A 15 0.91 9.23 -18.06
CA HIS A 15 1.15 9.49 -19.47
C HIS A 15 -0.15 9.66 -20.26
N ARG A 16 -1.15 8.81 -20.01
CA ARG A 16 -2.38 8.73 -20.83
C ARG A 16 -3.53 9.59 -20.34
N VAL A 17 -3.57 9.91 -19.04
CA VAL A 17 -4.64 10.72 -18.44
C VAL A 17 -4.12 12.11 -18.12
N ASP A 18 -2.94 12.19 -17.47
CA ASP A 18 -2.36 13.48 -17.09
C ASP A 18 -1.46 14.09 -18.20
N GLU A 19 -1.38 13.43 -19.36
CA GLU A 19 -0.62 13.86 -20.56
C GLU A 19 0.85 14.22 -20.32
N LEU A 20 1.47 13.64 -19.29
CA LEU A 20 2.86 13.92 -18.95
C LEU A 20 3.83 13.24 -19.92
N GLY A 21 4.84 13.98 -20.36
CA GLY A 21 5.96 13.42 -21.11
C GLY A 21 6.87 12.53 -20.26
N TYR A 22 7.61 11.60 -20.90
CA TYR A 22 8.43 10.61 -20.18
C TYR A 22 9.48 11.23 -19.26
N ASN A 23 10.10 12.34 -19.67
CA ASN A 23 11.09 13.06 -18.87
C ASN A 23 10.47 13.61 -17.57
N GLU A 24 9.24 14.13 -17.65
CA GLU A 24 8.56 14.70 -16.50
C GLU A 24 8.12 13.60 -15.52
N ILE A 25 7.61 12.48 -16.03
CA ILE A 25 7.30 11.29 -15.21
C ILE A 25 8.57 10.80 -14.50
N GLY A 26 9.68 10.66 -15.23
CA GLY A 26 10.97 10.23 -14.70
C GLY A 26 11.47 11.15 -13.57
N ARG A 27 11.37 12.47 -13.76
CA ARG A 27 11.69 13.46 -12.71
C ARG A 27 10.80 13.32 -11.49
N ARG A 28 9.46 13.30 -11.68
CA ARG A 28 8.49 13.24 -10.57
C ARG A 28 8.63 11.97 -9.75
N LEU A 29 8.88 10.83 -10.38
CA LEU A 29 9.10 9.56 -9.67
C LEU A 29 10.56 9.37 -9.22
N THR A 30 11.51 10.14 -9.76
CA THR A 30 12.96 9.91 -9.61
C THR A 30 13.36 8.51 -10.07
N ILE A 31 12.96 8.17 -11.30
CA ILE A 31 13.34 6.94 -11.99
C ILE A 31 13.91 7.27 -13.38
N PRO A 32 14.80 6.42 -13.94
CA PRO A 32 15.33 6.61 -15.29
C PRO A 32 14.23 6.65 -16.35
N ILE A 33 14.42 7.45 -17.39
CA ILE A 33 13.48 7.54 -18.53
C ILE A 33 13.29 6.17 -19.20
N THR A 34 14.35 5.35 -19.27
CA THR A 34 14.28 3.98 -19.78
C THR A 34 13.31 3.11 -18.98
N ALA A 35 13.24 3.30 -17.66
CA ALA A 35 12.26 2.60 -16.82
C ALA A 35 10.83 3.12 -17.06
N VAL A 36 10.65 4.41 -17.34
CA VAL A 36 9.34 4.98 -17.71
C VAL A 36 8.84 4.36 -19.03
N GLN A 37 9.70 4.33 -20.05
CA GLN A 37 9.38 3.73 -21.35
C GLN A 37 9.07 2.23 -21.23
N ALA A 38 9.84 1.50 -20.41
CA ALA A 38 9.58 0.10 -20.12
C ALA A 38 8.24 -0.10 -19.40
N CYS A 39 7.95 0.69 -18.37
CA CYS A 39 6.68 0.62 -17.64
C CYS A 39 5.49 0.87 -18.55
N LEU A 40 5.56 1.87 -19.45
CA LEU A 40 4.47 2.16 -20.37
C LEU A 40 4.28 1.04 -21.40
N SER A 41 5.38 0.53 -21.97
CA SER A 41 5.33 -0.58 -22.93
C SER A 41 4.72 -1.84 -22.29
N GLU A 42 5.17 -2.21 -21.09
CA GLU A 42 4.61 -3.35 -20.36
C GLU A 42 3.17 -3.13 -19.95
N ALA A 43 2.79 -1.92 -19.52
CA ALA A 43 1.40 -1.62 -19.18
C ALA A 43 0.47 -1.81 -20.39
N LEU A 44 0.88 -1.35 -21.57
CA LEU A 44 0.10 -1.54 -22.80
C LEU A 44 -0.01 -3.02 -23.18
N LEU A 45 1.09 -3.79 -23.11
CA LEU A 45 1.08 -5.23 -23.37
C LEU A 45 0.22 -6.01 -22.36
N ALA A 46 0.23 -5.59 -21.10
CA ALA A 46 -0.60 -6.21 -20.06
C ALA A 46 -2.09 -5.90 -20.23
N ILE A 47 -2.42 -4.69 -20.67
CA ILE A 47 -3.80 -4.30 -21.01
C ILE A 47 -4.28 -5.08 -22.24
N ASP A 48 -3.47 -5.13 -23.30
CA ASP A 48 -3.77 -5.88 -24.52
C ASP A 48 -4.04 -7.36 -24.23
N ALA A 49 -3.14 -8.02 -23.50
CA ALA A 49 -3.33 -9.40 -23.07
C ALA A 49 -4.60 -9.58 -22.23
N ALA A 50 -4.90 -8.65 -21.32
CA ALA A 50 -6.11 -8.71 -20.50
C ALA A 50 -7.40 -8.56 -21.32
N LEU A 51 -7.40 -7.71 -22.34
CA LEU A 51 -8.53 -7.56 -23.29
C LEU A 51 -8.75 -8.84 -24.09
N ASP A 52 -7.67 -9.53 -24.46
CA ASP A 52 -7.68 -10.82 -25.16
C ASP A 52 -7.95 -12.03 -24.24
N GLY A 53 -8.10 -11.83 -22.93
CA GLY A 53 -8.23 -12.92 -21.94
C GLY A 53 -7.00 -13.81 -21.82
N ARG A 54 -5.83 -13.32 -22.23
CA ARG A 54 -4.54 -14.05 -22.22
C ARG A 54 -3.69 -13.67 -21.00
N PRO A 55 -2.87 -14.60 -20.48
CA PRO A 55 -1.90 -14.28 -19.45
C PRO A 55 -0.81 -13.35 -20.01
N HIS A 56 -0.53 -12.27 -19.29
CA HIS A 56 0.59 -11.38 -19.62
C HIS A 56 1.91 -11.94 -19.07
N SER A 57 2.92 -12.05 -19.92
CA SER A 57 4.30 -12.40 -19.52
C SER A 57 5.21 -11.17 -19.69
N PRO A 58 5.75 -10.60 -18.59
CA PRO A 58 6.52 -9.36 -18.67
C PRO A 58 7.80 -9.49 -19.50
N ARG A 59 8.01 -8.61 -20.48
CA ARG A 59 9.16 -8.64 -21.41
C ARG A 59 10.34 -7.78 -20.94
N GLN A 60 10.10 -6.58 -20.41
CA GLN A 60 11.12 -5.61 -19.99
C GLN A 60 11.30 -5.55 -18.47
N ARG A 61 11.89 -6.60 -17.88
CA ARG A 61 11.95 -6.72 -16.41
C ARG A 61 13.03 -5.86 -15.75
N GLU A 62 14.25 -5.81 -16.29
CA GLU A 62 15.39 -5.21 -15.57
C GLU A 62 15.23 -3.71 -15.24
N PRO A 63 14.85 -2.83 -16.20
CA PRO A 63 14.71 -1.41 -15.91
C PRO A 63 13.58 -1.13 -14.90
N ILE A 64 12.51 -1.93 -14.98
CA ILE A 64 11.33 -1.82 -14.11
C ILE A 64 11.68 -2.28 -12.69
N ILE A 65 12.31 -3.45 -12.55
CA ILE A 65 12.71 -4.00 -11.24
C ILE A 65 13.62 -3.02 -10.51
N GLY A 66 14.65 -2.50 -11.18
CA GLY A 66 15.57 -1.54 -10.55
C GLY A 66 14.87 -0.24 -10.12
N ALA A 67 13.92 0.25 -10.91
CA ALA A 67 13.13 1.43 -10.58
C ALA A 67 12.17 1.17 -9.40
N GLU A 68 11.45 0.05 -9.43
CA GLU A 68 10.52 -0.34 -8.38
C GLU A 68 11.26 -0.57 -7.05
N GLN A 69 12.38 -1.27 -7.03
CA GLN A 69 13.19 -1.47 -5.82
C GLN A 69 13.62 -0.14 -5.18
N ARG A 70 14.03 0.86 -5.98
CA ARG A 70 14.37 2.19 -5.46
C ARG A 70 13.16 2.91 -4.87
N LEU A 71 12.00 2.80 -5.51
CA LEU A 71 10.74 3.38 -5.02
C LEU A 71 10.28 2.69 -3.74
N ARG A 72 10.30 1.36 -3.68
CA ARG A 72 9.99 0.55 -2.49
C ARG A 72 10.90 0.92 -1.32
N LYS A 73 12.21 1.02 -1.52
CA LYS A 73 13.15 1.49 -0.49
C LYS A 73 12.80 2.89 0.06
N ARG A 74 12.30 3.80 -0.78
CA ARG A 74 11.83 5.13 -0.34
C ARG A 74 10.51 5.05 0.41
N HIS A 75 9.57 4.24 -0.07
CA HIS A 75 8.29 3.99 0.58
C HIS A 75 8.47 3.35 1.96
N ARG A 76 9.32 2.34 2.11
CA ARG A 76 9.70 1.73 3.40
C ARG A 76 10.21 2.78 4.41
N ARG A 77 11.05 3.72 3.98
CA ARG A 77 11.49 4.86 4.84
C ARG A 77 10.33 5.77 5.23
N TYR A 78 9.43 6.06 4.31
CA TYR A 78 8.21 6.82 4.61
C TYR A 78 7.34 6.08 5.65
N CYS A 79 7.11 4.79 5.48
CA CYS A 79 6.35 3.95 6.41
C CYS A 79 6.98 3.93 7.80
N ALA A 80 8.29 3.64 7.88
CA ALA A 80 9.02 3.64 9.14
C ALA A 80 8.91 4.99 9.87
N ARG A 81 9.03 6.11 9.16
CA ARG A 81 8.87 7.45 9.76
C ARG A 81 7.45 7.70 10.25
N ARG A 82 6.43 7.29 9.50
CA ARG A 82 5.02 7.44 9.88
C ARG A 82 4.68 6.58 11.10
N LEU A 83 5.14 5.34 11.13
CA LEU A 83 4.92 4.41 12.24
C LEU A 83 5.58 4.90 13.53
N ARG A 84 6.79 5.46 13.46
CA ARG A 84 7.45 6.10 14.62
C ARG A 84 6.62 7.24 15.20
N HIS A 85 5.93 8.02 14.36
CA HIS A 85 5.11 9.14 14.82
C HIS A 85 3.89 8.69 15.64
N VAL A 86 3.44 7.43 15.46
CA VAL A 86 2.33 6.84 16.22
C VAL A 86 2.79 5.91 17.34
N GLY A 87 4.08 6.00 17.72
CA GLY A 87 4.65 5.26 18.85
C GLY A 87 5.11 3.84 18.52
N ILE A 88 5.08 3.43 17.25
CA ILE A 88 5.59 2.12 16.83
C ILE A 88 7.07 2.26 16.47
N ILE A 89 7.93 1.84 17.39
CA ILE A 89 9.40 2.04 17.32
C ILE A 89 10.14 0.77 16.89
N LEU A 90 9.45 -0.39 16.85
CA LEU A 90 10.06 -1.67 16.50
C LEU A 90 10.64 -1.67 15.08
N PRO A 91 11.78 -2.38 14.85
CA PRO A 91 12.28 -2.58 13.49
C PRO A 91 11.26 -3.39 12.70
N ILE A 92 10.80 -2.81 11.58
CA ILE A 92 9.88 -3.50 10.66
C ILE A 92 10.70 -4.57 9.92
N PRO A 93 10.27 -5.85 9.98
CA PRO A 93 10.98 -6.95 9.33
C PRO A 93 10.70 -6.91 7.83
N TRP A 94 11.38 -6.00 7.12
CA TRP A 94 11.28 -5.93 5.67
C TRP A 94 11.83 -7.19 5.04
N ASP A 95 11.03 -7.79 4.16
CA ASP A 95 11.38 -8.96 3.37
C ASP A 95 11.14 -8.59 1.90
N ASP A 96 12.16 -8.78 1.06
CA ASP A 96 12.08 -8.46 -0.37
C ASP A 96 11.18 -9.43 -1.14
N SER A 97 10.80 -10.57 -0.55
CA SER A 97 9.83 -11.52 -1.09
C SER A 97 8.40 -11.27 -0.60
N ALA A 98 8.23 -10.48 0.47
CA ALA A 98 6.92 -10.19 1.05
C ALA A 98 6.35 -8.86 0.53
N ASP A 99 5.02 -8.75 0.55
CA ASP A 99 4.36 -7.48 0.29
C ASP A 99 4.63 -6.48 1.44
N ASP A 100 5.23 -5.35 1.10
CA ASP A 100 5.53 -4.27 2.03
C ASP A 100 4.27 -3.75 2.74
N ASP A 101 3.13 -3.66 2.04
CA ASP A 101 1.88 -3.14 2.60
C ASP A 101 1.30 -4.12 3.63
N VAL A 102 1.40 -5.42 3.37
CA VAL A 102 1.04 -6.48 4.33
C VAL A 102 1.99 -6.46 5.54
N THR A 103 3.28 -6.26 5.31
CA THR A 103 4.29 -6.19 6.38
C THR A 103 4.05 -5.00 7.31
N VAL A 104 3.70 -3.85 6.74
CA VAL A 104 3.30 -2.65 7.50
C VAL A 104 2.02 -2.90 8.28
N LEU A 105 1.00 -3.48 7.65
CA LEU A 105 -0.28 -3.77 8.32
C LEU A 105 -0.09 -4.75 9.49
N ARG A 106 0.72 -5.80 9.30
CA ARG A 106 1.06 -6.75 10.37
C ARG A 106 1.75 -6.05 11.53
N SER A 107 2.66 -5.13 11.25
CA SER A 107 3.38 -4.37 12.28
C SER A 107 2.46 -3.45 13.07
N LEU A 108 1.49 -2.80 12.41
CA LEU A 108 0.43 -2.01 13.06
C LEU A 108 -0.45 -2.89 13.95
N VAL A 109 -0.89 -4.03 13.43
CA VAL A 109 -1.72 -4.98 14.15
C VAL A 109 -1.01 -5.52 15.39
N ASN A 110 0.26 -5.90 15.28
CA ASN A 110 1.05 -6.42 16.39
C ASN A 110 1.39 -5.36 17.45
N ALA A 111 1.25 -4.08 17.14
CA ALA A 111 1.43 -3.00 18.10
C ALA A 111 0.15 -2.69 18.90
N LEU A 112 -1.00 -3.25 18.52
CA LEU A 112 -2.23 -3.12 19.30
C LEU A 112 -2.13 -3.90 20.62
N PRO A 113 -2.70 -3.39 21.71
CA PRO A 113 -2.93 -4.21 22.90
C PRO A 113 -3.79 -5.43 22.54
N ASP A 114 -3.46 -6.62 23.04
CA ASP A 114 -4.16 -7.89 22.74
C ASP A 114 -5.70 -7.76 22.82
N ARG A 115 -6.17 -7.03 23.84
CA ARG A 115 -7.60 -6.79 24.08
C ARG A 115 -8.27 -5.97 22.98
N ALA A 116 -7.55 -5.01 22.41
CA ALA A 116 -8.03 -4.18 21.29
C ALA A 116 -7.91 -4.94 19.97
N PHE A 117 -6.85 -5.73 19.79
CA PHE A 117 -6.70 -6.59 18.63
C PHE A 117 -7.85 -7.60 18.51
N GLU A 118 -8.11 -8.39 19.55
CA GLU A 118 -9.11 -9.46 19.52
C GLU A 118 -10.52 -8.91 19.24
N THR A 119 -10.89 -7.83 19.91
CA THR A 119 -12.22 -7.22 19.76
C THR A 119 -12.38 -6.48 18.43
N GLY A 120 -11.35 -5.74 18.01
CA GLY A 120 -11.33 -5.07 16.70
C GLY A 120 -11.37 -6.07 15.54
N PHE A 121 -10.65 -7.19 15.63
CA PHE A 121 -10.68 -8.26 14.62
C PHE A 121 -12.08 -8.87 14.48
N LEU A 122 -12.71 -9.24 15.61
CA LEU A 122 -14.05 -9.85 15.58
C LEU A 122 -15.12 -8.91 15.02
N THR A 123 -15.03 -7.61 15.27
CA THR A 123 -16.05 -6.65 14.82
C THR A 123 -15.79 -6.07 13.43
N LEU A 124 -14.54 -5.73 13.11
CA LEU A 124 -14.20 -5.02 11.87
C LEU A 124 -13.88 -5.96 10.71
N VAL A 125 -13.34 -7.15 11.00
CA VAL A 125 -12.94 -8.13 9.98
C VAL A 125 -13.97 -9.25 9.85
N ASP A 126 -14.45 -9.79 10.97
CA ASP A 126 -15.42 -10.91 10.99
C ASP A 126 -16.89 -10.44 11.02
N ASN A 127 -17.13 -9.11 11.01
CA ASN A 127 -18.45 -8.46 11.00
C ASN A 127 -19.44 -9.00 12.04
N ARG A 128 -18.93 -9.43 13.19
CA ARG A 128 -19.73 -9.99 14.28
C ARG A 128 -20.43 -8.88 15.07
N ASP A 129 -21.59 -9.21 15.62
CA ASP A 129 -22.32 -8.30 16.50
C ASP A 129 -21.53 -7.97 17.77
N ILE A 130 -21.31 -6.67 17.98
CA ILE A 130 -20.64 -6.09 19.15
C ILE A 130 -21.32 -6.55 20.45
N ASP A 131 -22.65 -6.62 20.48
CA ASP A 131 -23.39 -6.99 21.68
C ASP A 131 -23.26 -8.49 22.00
N GLU A 132 -23.20 -9.33 20.98
CA GLU A 132 -22.94 -10.76 21.15
C GLU A 132 -21.55 -11.04 21.70
N ILE A 133 -20.52 -10.39 21.14
CA ILE A 133 -19.14 -10.53 21.63
C ILE A 133 -19.01 -10.02 23.07
N ALA A 134 -19.64 -8.88 23.37
CA ALA A 134 -19.64 -8.30 24.72
C ALA A 134 -20.23 -9.29 25.74
N ARG A 135 -21.39 -9.90 25.45
CA ARG A 135 -22.00 -10.94 26.29
C ARG A 135 -21.08 -12.15 26.47
N ARG A 136 -20.53 -12.70 25.38
CA ARG A 136 -19.65 -13.89 25.44
C ARG A 136 -18.37 -13.63 26.24
N LYS A 137 -17.83 -12.40 26.20
CA LYS A 137 -16.60 -12.02 26.91
C LYS A 137 -16.84 -11.45 28.31
N GLY A 138 -18.09 -11.33 28.75
CA GLY A 138 -18.44 -10.70 30.03
C GLY A 138 -18.02 -9.23 30.12
N LEU A 139 -18.05 -8.51 28.99
CA LEU A 139 -17.65 -7.11 28.89
C LEU A 139 -18.88 -6.20 28.77
N SER A 140 -18.78 -4.99 29.29
CA SER A 140 -19.77 -3.95 29.01
C SER A 140 -19.70 -3.53 27.54
N ARG A 141 -20.82 -3.07 26.98
CA ARG A 141 -20.85 -2.47 25.63
C ARG A 141 -19.89 -1.28 25.51
N TRP A 142 -19.72 -0.51 26.59
CA TRP A 142 -18.81 0.63 26.63
C TRP A 142 -17.34 0.20 26.52
N ASP A 143 -16.93 -0.82 27.27
CA ASP A 143 -15.57 -1.36 27.17
C ASP A 143 -15.28 -1.94 25.79
N MET A 144 -16.27 -2.61 25.19
CA MET A 144 -16.17 -3.14 23.84
C MET A 144 -16.00 -1.99 22.82
N MET A 145 -16.86 -0.98 22.88
CA MET A 145 -16.81 0.19 22.01
C MET A 145 -15.47 0.93 22.14
N ARG A 146 -14.97 1.12 23.36
CA ARG A 146 -13.67 1.73 23.62
C ARG A 146 -12.54 0.96 22.93
N ARG A 147 -12.56 -0.37 22.99
CA ARG A 147 -11.52 -1.21 22.34
C ARG A 147 -11.59 -1.15 20.81
N VAL A 148 -12.79 -1.19 20.23
CA VAL A 148 -12.99 -1.03 18.78
C VAL A 148 -12.52 0.35 18.33
N LEU A 149 -12.87 1.41 19.05
CA LEU A 149 -12.41 2.77 18.76
C LEU A 149 -10.88 2.90 18.84
N LEU A 150 -10.24 2.27 19.83
CA LEU A 150 -8.78 2.24 19.92
C LEU A 150 -8.15 1.52 18.72
N ALA A 151 -8.70 0.37 18.31
CA ALA A 151 -8.23 -0.35 17.13
C ALA A 151 -8.43 0.47 15.84
N SER A 152 -9.61 1.05 15.63
CA SER A 152 -9.93 1.89 14.49
C SER A 152 -9.05 3.15 14.43
N ALA A 153 -8.86 3.83 15.55
CA ALA A 153 -7.99 5.01 15.63
C ALA A 153 -6.54 4.63 15.30
N HIS A 154 -6.04 3.50 15.81
CA HIS A 154 -4.70 3.02 15.51
C HIS A 154 -4.51 2.71 14.02
N LEU A 155 -5.49 2.05 13.39
CA LEU A 155 -5.46 1.71 11.97
C LEU A 155 -5.66 2.93 11.06
N ALA A 156 -6.38 3.96 11.52
CA ALA A 156 -6.55 5.21 10.77
C ALA A 156 -5.22 5.93 10.51
N TRP A 157 -4.21 5.70 11.35
CA TRP A 157 -2.86 6.24 11.18
C TRP A 157 -1.97 5.42 10.25
N ARG A 158 -2.51 4.40 9.58
CA ARG A 158 -1.73 3.57 8.66
C ARG A 158 -0.99 4.42 7.63
N PRO A 159 0.29 4.10 7.33
CA PRO A 159 0.95 4.66 6.15
C PRO A 159 0.13 4.37 4.89
N MET A 160 0.25 5.26 3.90
CA MET A 160 -0.27 5.00 2.56
C MET A 160 0.31 3.69 2.00
N THR A 161 -0.51 2.92 1.29
CA THR A 161 -0.03 1.78 0.50
C THR A 161 0.99 2.22 -0.54
N PHE A 162 1.78 1.31 -1.10
CA PHE A 162 2.77 1.69 -2.11
C PHE A 162 2.12 2.43 -3.29
N GLY A 163 0.96 1.96 -3.76
CA GLY A 163 0.21 2.59 -4.84
C GLY A 163 -0.33 3.98 -4.48
N GLU A 164 -0.94 4.13 -3.30
CA GLU A 164 -1.43 5.43 -2.79
C GLU A 164 -0.26 6.43 -2.63
N TRP A 165 0.87 5.96 -2.12
CA TRP A 165 2.07 6.76 -1.92
C TRP A 165 2.69 7.22 -3.25
N LEU A 166 2.74 6.36 -4.28
CA LEU A 166 3.20 6.76 -5.62
C LEU A 166 2.34 7.90 -6.19
N ALA A 167 1.02 7.77 -6.11
CA ALA A 167 0.10 8.81 -6.57
C ALA A 167 0.30 10.14 -5.81
N GLU A 168 0.54 10.08 -4.50
CA GLU A 168 0.84 11.25 -3.67
C GLU A 168 2.20 11.90 -4.02
N VAL A 169 3.26 11.10 -4.23
CA VAL A 169 4.59 11.60 -4.60
C VAL A 169 4.52 12.41 -5.89
N VAL A 170 3.73 11.94 -6.86
CA VAL A 170 3.59 12.61 -8.14
C VAL A 170 2.78 13.90 -8.01
N ARG A 171 1.67 13.87 -7.26
CA ARG A 171 0.87 15.08 -6.98
C ARG A 171 1.65 16.17 -6.27
N ARG A 172 2.51 15.82 -5.30
CA ARG A 172 3.33 16.81 -4.56
C ARG A 172 4.37 17.51 -5.41
N ARG A 173 4.91 16.82 -6.43
CA ARG A 173 5.94 17.35 -7.32
C ARG A 173 5.37 18.03 -8.57
N ALA A 174 4.05 18.11 -8.67
CA ALA A 174 3.35 18.92 -9.66
C ALA A 174 3.12 20.36 -9.20
N ARG A 175 3.32 20.64 -7.90
CA ARG A 175 3.24 21.96 -7.27
C ARG A 175 4.65 22.52 -7.09
#